data_AF-A0A957TNZ9-F1
#
_entry.id   AF-A0A957TNZ9-F1
#
_cell.length_a   1.000
_cell.length_b   1.000
_cell.length_c   1.000
_cell.angle_alpha   90.00
_cell.angle_beta   90.00
_cell.angle_gamma   90.00
#
_symmetry.space_group_name_H-M   'P 1'
#
loop_
_entity.id
_entity.type
_entity.pdbx_description
1 polymer ?
#
loop_
_entity_poly.entity_id
_entity_poly.type
_entity_poly.pdbx_seq_one_letter_code
_entity_poly.pdbx_strand_id
1 'polypeptide(L)' 'MATEQTNRSSHMFTLRLWQEQAREGQQEWRGRIYDAATGDVRYFREWASLIPLLLAMLRDAEQSQEPTDE' A
#
# COMPACT_ATOMS: atom_id res chain seq x y z
N MET A 1 -18.42 -17.67 28.01
CA MET A 1 -17.37 -16.63 27.91
C MET A 1 -16.91 -16.63 26.47
N ALA A 2 -17.38 -15.67 25.66
CA ALA A 2 -16.92 -15.53 24.29
C ALA A 2 -15.59 -14.78 24.32
N THR A 3 -14.52 -15.40 23.82
CA THR A 3 -13.30 -14.68 23.51
C THR A 3 -13.63 -13.71 22.39
N GLU A 4 -13.73 -12.42 22.70
CA GLU A 4 -13.65 -11.34 21.71
C GLU A 4 -12.24 -11.42 21.11
N GLN A 5 -12.07 -12.31 20.13
CA GLN A 5 -10.91 -12.34 19.29
C GLN A 5 -11.03 -11.08 18.43
N THR A 6 -10.53 -9.94 18.92
CA THR A 6 -10.31 -8.75 18.09
C THR A 6 -9.44 -9.21 16.93
N ASN A 7 -10.08 -9.46 15.78
CA ASN A 7 -9.43 -9.91 14.57
C ASN A 7 -8.58 -8.74 14.10
N ARG A 8 -7.31 -8.72 14.50
CA ARG A 8 -6.36 -7.68 14.13
C ARG A 8 -5.97 -7.97 12.67
N SER A 9 -6.81 -7.51 11.75
CA SER A 9 -6.59 -7.63 10.31
C SER A 9 -5.24 -7.03 9.96
N SER A 10 -4.36 -7.87 9.43
CA SER A 10 -3.03 -7.47 9.02
C SER A 10 -3.04 -7.27 7.51
N HIS A 11 -2.69 -6.07 7.05
CA HIS A 11 -2.56 -5.77 5.62
C HIS A 11 -1.12 -6.00 5.19
N MET A 12 -0.91 -6.89 4.22
CA MET A 12 0.41 -7.26 3.74
C MET A 12 0.62 -6.78 2.31
N PHE A 13 1.73 -6.09 2.09
CA PHE A 13 2.15 -5.62 0.78
C PHE A 13 3.66 -5.73 0.63
N THR A 14 4.14 -5.76 -0.61
CA THR A 14 5.56 -5.75 -0.95
C THR A 14 5.93 -4.43 -1.60
N LEU A 15 6.91 -3.72 -1.04
CA LEU A 15 7.50 -2.53 -1.62
C LEU A 15 8.80 -2.87 -2.34
N ARG A 16 8.91 -2.51 -3.62
CA ARG A 16 10.18 -2.52 -4.38
C ARG A 16 10.54 -1.11 -4.77
N LEU A 17 11.78 -0.71 -4.52
CA LEU A 17 12.35 0.59 -4.85
C LEU A 17 13.57 0.40 -5.75
N TRP A 18 13.74 1.28 -6.73
CA TRP A 18 14.91 1.33 -7.58
C TRP A 18 15.14 2.75 -8.09
N GLN A 19 16.38 3.08 -8.42
CA GLN A 19 16.69 4.31 -9.13
C GLN A 19 16.61 4.06 -10.64
N GLU A 20 15.99 4.98 -11.37
CA GLU A 20 15.96 4.98 -12.83
C GLU A 20 16.57 6.29 -13.33
N GLN A 21 17.38 6.22 -14.41
CA GLN A 21 17.89 7.43 -15.05
C GLN A 21 16.74 8.12 -15.77
N ALA A 22 16.42 9.33 -15.32
CA ALA A 22 15.45 10.18 -16.00
C ALA A 22 16.05 10.78 -17.29
N ARG A 23 15.18 11.27 -18.17
CA ARG A 23 15.55 11.85 -19.47
C ARG A 23 16.51 13.04 -19.37
N GLU A 24 16.64 13.66 -18.20
CA GLU A 24 17.50 14.83 -17.94
C GLU A 24 18.78 14.51 -17.15
N GLY A 25 19.14 13.23 -17.02
CA GLY A 25 20.35 12.81 -16.29
C GLY A 25 20.22 12.85 -14.76
N GLN A 26 19.03 13.20 -14.25
CA GLN A 26 18.70 13.06 -12.84
C GLN A 26 18.34 11.60 -12.52
N GLN A 27 18.75 11.12 -11.34
CA GLN A 27 18.29 9.84 -10.81
C GLN A 27 16.93 10.05 -10.14
N GLU A 28 15.88 9.48 -10.72
CA GLU A 28 14.56 9.46 -10.10
C GLU A 28 14.40 8.20 -9.26
N TRP A 29 13.85 8.36 -8.05
CA TRP A 29 13.40 7.20 -7.29
C TRP A 29 12.09 6.69 -7.89
N ARG A 30 12.05 5.39 -8.15
CA ARG A 30 10.84 4.69 -8.57
C ARG A 30 10.49 3.61 -7.59
N GLY A 31 9.20 3.39 -7.45
CA GLY A 31 8.71 2.32 -6.62
C GLY A 31 7.46 1.68 -7.18
N ARG A 32 7.26 0.44 -6.76
CA ARG A 32 6.01 -0.30 -6.92
C ARG A 32 5.63 -0.92 -5.58
N ILE A 33 4.35 -0.87 -5.27
CA ILE A 33 3.75 -1.63 -4.18
C ILE A 33 2.86 -2.70 -4.81
N TYR A 34 3.06 -3.94 -4.38
CA TYR A 34 2.18 -5.07 -4.67
C TYR A 34 1.38 -5.40 -3.42
N ASP A 35 0.07 -5.30 -3.50
CA ASP A 35 -0.84 -5.73 -2.44
C ASP A 35 -1.00 -7.25 -2.47
N ALA A 36 -0.66 -7.94 -1.38
CA ALA A 36 -0.73 -9.39 -1.33
C ALA A 36 -2.17 -9.92 -1.12
N ALA A 37 -3.08 -9.09 -0.62
CA ALA A 37 -4.47 -9.44 -0.39
C ALA A 37 -5.31 -9.28 -1.66
N THR A 38 -5.14 -8.18 -2.40
CA THR A 38 -5.93 -7.90 -3.61
C THR A 38 -5.22 -8.29 -4.91
N GLY A 39 -3.90 -8.41 -4.90
CA GLY A 39 -3.09 -8.59 -6.11
C GLY A 39 -2.84 -7.29 -6.88
N ASP A 40 -3.30 -6.15 -6.38
CA ASP A 40 -3.13 -4.86 -7.04
C ASP A 40 -1.68 -4.37 -7.05
N VAL A 41 -1.31 -3.67 -8.12
CA VAL A 41 0.00 -3.04 -8.25
C VAL A 41 -0.17 -1.53 -8.37
N ARG A 42 0.47 -0.78 -7.46
CA ARG A 42 0.50 0.69 -7.48
C ARG A 42 1.93 1.16 -7.72
N TYR A 43 2.13 2.01 -8.73
CA TYR A 43 3.44 2.60 -9.05
C TYR A 43 3.53 4.03 -8.52
N PHE A 44 4.71 4.43 -8.08
CA PHE A 44 4.98 5.81 -7.67
C PHE A 44 6.38 6.27 -8.10
N ARG A 45 6.55 7.59 -8.14
CA ARG A 45 7.82 8.27 -8.42
C ARG A 45 8.13 9.20 -7.28
N GLU A 46 9.42 9.39 -7.03
CA GLU A 46 9.98 10.15 -5.92
C GLU A 46 9.66 9.54 -4.54
N TRP A 47 10.62 9.66 -3.64
CA TRP A 47 10.50 9.16 -2.27
C TRP A 47 9.31 9.80 -1.52
N ALA A 48 9.08 11.09 -1.76
CA ALA A 48 8.02 11.85 -1.11
C ALA A 48 6.61 11.31 -1.40
N SER A 49 6.41 10.59 -2.50
CA SER A 49 5.10 10.04 -2.89
C SER A 49 4.74 8.75 -2.16
N LEU A 50 5.68 8.12 -1.45
CA LEU A 50 5.44 6.85 -0.76
C LEU A 50 4.42 6.98 0.38
N ILE A 51 4.57 8.00 1.23
CA ILE A 51 3.69 8.17 2.40
C ILE A 51 2.23 8.43 2.00
N PRO A 52 1.92 9.36 1.07
CA PRO A 52 0.55 9.54 0.57
C PRO A 52 -0.06 8.26 -0.02
N LEU A 53 0.75 7.45 -0.72
CA LEU A 53 0.31 6.19 -1.29
C LEU A 53 -0.07 5.17 -0.19
N LEU A 54 0.76 5.02 0.85
CA LEU A 54 0.48 4.12 1.97
C LEU A 54 -0.77 4.56 2.76
N LEU A 55 -0.97 5.87 2.94
CA LEU A 55 -2.18 6.40 3.58
C LEU A 55 -3.44 6.14 2.75
N ALA A 56 -3.35 6.20 1.42
CA ALA A 56 -4.46 5.81 0.55
C ALA A 56 -4.78 4.32 0.70
N MET A 57 -3.77 3.45 0.66
CA MET A 57 -3.94 2.01 0.87
C MET A 57 -4.55 1.68 2.24
N LEU A 58 -4.15 2.39 3.30
CA LEU A 58 -4.73 2.20 4.64
C LEU A 58 -6.23 2.54 4.66
N ARG A 59 -6.64 3.64 4.03
CA ARG A 59 -8.06 4.00 3.94
C ARG A 59 -8.88 2.98 3.14
N ASP A 60 -8.33 2.50 2.03
CA ASP A 60 -9.00 1.47 1.21
C ASP A 60 -9.18 0.16 1.99
N ALA A 61 -8.16 -0.20 2.78
CA ALA A 61 -8.17 -1.34 3.69
C ALA A 61 -9.23 -1.20 4.79
N GLU A 62 -9.31 -0.04 5.43
CA GLU A 62 -10.32 0.26 6.46
C GLU A 62 -11.75 0.18 5.91
N GLN A 63 -11.99 0.72 4.70
CA GLN A 63 -13.29 0.66 4.03
C GLN A 63 -13.69 -0.75 3.61
N SER A 64 -12.72 -1.58 3.22
CA SER A 64 -12.99 -2.98 2.86
C SER A 64 -13.32 -3.86 4.08
N GLN A 65 -13.15 -3.32 5.29
CA GLN A 65 -13.33 -4.03 6.55
C GLN A 65 -14.63 -3.66 7.28
N GLU A 66 -15.40 -2.68 6.78
CA GLU A 66 -16.76 -2.44 7.27
C GLU A 66 -17.63 -3.66 6.96
N PRO A 67 -18.15 -4.38 7.98
CA PRO A 67 -19.12 -5.42 7.74
C PRO A 67 -20.45 -4.74 7.37
N THR A 68 -21.01 -5.15 6.24
CA THR A 68 -22.46 -5.05 6.03
C THR A 68 -23.13 -5.92 7.10
N ASP A 69 -23.43 -5.30 8.24
CA ASP A 69 -24.44 -5.81 9.17
C ASP A 69 -25.81 -5.55 8.52
N GLU A 70 -26.40 -6.59 7.94
CA GLU A 70 -27.84 -6.68 7.63
C GLU A 70 -28.44 -7.89 8.39
#